data_AF-A0AA37MML2-F1
#
_entry.id   AF-A0AA37MML2-F1
#
_cell.length_a   1.000
_cell.length_b   1.000
_cell.length_c   1.000
_cell.angle_alpha   90.00
_cell.angle_beta   90.00
_cell.angle_gamma   90.00
#
_symmetry.space_group_name_H-M   'P 1'
#
loop_
_entity.id
_entity.type
_entity.pdbx_description
1 polymer ?
#
loop_
_entity_poly.entity_id
_entity_poly.type
_entity_poly.pdbx_seq_one_letter_code
_entity_poly.pdbx_strand_id
1 'polypeptide(L)'
;MSVDYAPKKGDILFKTGVGNFSYDKDVRPHAVTEVENTDGKIPGDALTTSFNDFGKIELIEDAGKNLRMDFAYGPDQQRWYSELSHNGTDVRTMVYVGPYEKVTDNGVTREFYYLDGNTIVIRENGMVKTYLAFTDNLGSILCVMDENGTKVFDASYDVWGRQTVTLNTIGLHRGYTGHEMLMEFDIINMNGRLYDPVLGRFFSPDNYVQMPDNSQNFNRYSYCLNNPLKYTDPSGDFWNLIIGAAIGGVFNWASHGFQLNAKGLGYFATGAVAGAVGAGLASGVNVAMAGGNFWTGAAGLAKGIASTGFLAGAASGASAGFAGGFIYGAGNSWVDGHSFGKGLLAGLGSGSLGALEGGIAGGLIGGLDALDKGTNFWTGKASFNTTGAMACTEGAPSDFKIGDIIDVKYKGMFEGQYVYESKQLGTYASGNYAGFTLPDQGIVVGDGVFSSGKKGGLAMLQHEFGHVLQYRKVGAIDYYDVIAKESLLNCGYDKLFGTNTHSTYWTETWANYLSKNYFGAEWLGVETLSRKNWQFYYPSKDPSRLLKFIKFGWKGLRI
;
A
#
# COMPACT_ATOMS: atom_id res chain seq x y z
N MET A 1 -28.91 18.99 5.23
CA MET A 1 -28.49 18.27 4.00
C MET A 1 -29.11 16.89 4.04
N SER A 2 -29.75 16.45 2.96
CA SER A 2 -30.31 15.11 2.78
C SER A 2 -29.58 14.41 1.63
N VAL A 3 -29.33 13.12 1.79
CA VAL A 3 -28.70 12.25 0.80
C VAL A 3 -29.44 10.93 0.80
N ASP A 4 -29.88 10.48 -0.37
CA ASP A 4 -30.55 9.20 -0.56
C ASP A 4 -29.61 8.22 -1.27
N TYR A 5 -29.69 6.95 -0.88
CA TYR A 5 -28.79 5.91 -1.38
C TYR A 5 -29.53 4.75 -2.01
N ALA A 6 -28.90 4.14 -3.02
CA ALA A 6 -29.37 2.91 -3.64
C ALA A 6 -29.35 1.77 -2.61
N PRO A 7 -30.46 1.04 -2.44
CA PRO A 7 -30.51 -0.10 -1.53
C PRO A 7 -29.43 -1.13 -1.88
N LYS A 8 -28.68 -1.59 -0.89
CA LYS A 8 -27.63 -2.64 -0.99
C LYS A 8 -26.36 -2.28 -1.78
N LYS A 9 -26.39 -1.26 -2.65
CA LYS A 9 -25.26 -0.84 -3.49
C LYS A 9 -24.50 0.38 -2.96
N GLY A 10 -25.16 1.23 -2.16
CA GLY A 10 -24.52 2.39 -1.56
C GLY A 10 -24.20 3.53 -2.54
N ASP A 11 -24.70 3.47 -3.78
CA ASP A 11 -24.66 4.60 -4.72
C ASP A 11 -25.50 5.76 -4.18
N ILE A 12 -25.07 7.01 -4.35
CA ILE A 12 -25.90 8.18 -4.02
C ILE A 12 -26.93 8.30 -5.14
N LEU A 13 -28.22 8.27 -4.83
CA LEU A 13 -29.28 8.51 -5.82
C LEU A 13 -29.72 9.97 -5.85
N PHE A 14 -29.62 10.65 -4.71
CA PHE A 14 -29.94 12.06 -4.58
C PHE A 14 -29.06 12.72 -3.52
N LYS A 15 -28.61 13.95 -3.77
CA LYS A 15 -27.91 14.79 -2.78
C LYS A 15 -28.43 16.21 -2.84
N THR A 16 -28.79 16.77 -1.69
CA THR A 16 -29.19 18.18 -1.58
C THR A 16 -28.12 19.09 -2.20
N GLY A 17 -28.53 19.92 -3.14
CA GLY A 17 -27.70 20.89 -3.84
C GLY A 17 -27.03 20.38 -5.13
N VAL A 18 -27.04 19.07 -5.36
CA VAL A 18 -26.69 18.47 -6.66
C VAL A 18 -28.00 18.07 -7.34
N GLY A 19 -28.79 17.20 -6.72
CA GLY A 19 -30.02 16.64 -7.26
C GLY A 19 -29.86 15.14 -7.47
N ASN A 20 -30.54 14.58 -8.47
CA ASN A 20 -30.48 13.16 -8.80
C ASN A 20 -29.16 12.76 -9.48
N PHE A 21 -28.74 11.52 -9.22
CA PHE A 21 -27.56 10.89 -9.81
C PHE A 21 -27.98 9.72 -10.71
N SER A 22 -27.35 9.61 -11.87
CA SER A 22 -27.58 8.54 -12.84
C SER A 22 -26.34 7.65 -12.98
N TYR A 23 -26.57 6.35 -13.16
CA TYR A 23 -25.54 5.32 -13.28
C TYR A 23 -25.84 4.38 -14.46
N ASP A 24 -24.78 3.93 -15.14
CA ASP A 24 -24.89 2.84 -16.12
C ASP A 24 -24.80 1.50 -15.41
N LYS A 25 -25.95 0.83 -15.28
CA LYS A 25 -26.10 -0.45 -14.58
C LYS A 25 -25.34 -1.62 -15.25
N ASP A 26 -25.01 -1.52 -16.53
CA ASP A 26 -24.54 -2.65 -17.35
C ASP A 26 -23.02 -2.59 -17.60
N VAL A 27 -22.40 -1.41 -17.57
CA VAL A 27 -20.96 -1.25 -17.87
C VAL A 27 -20.13 -0.85 -16.63
N ARG A 28 -20.61 0.12 -15.84
CA ARG A 28 -19.92 0.63 -14.63
C ARG A 28 -20.96 1.01 -13.57
N PRO A 29 -21.53 0.03 -12.84
CA PRO A 29 -22.73 0.22 -12.02
C PRO A 29 -22.60 1.22 -10.86
N HIS A 30 -21.36 1.60 -10.50
CA HIS A 30 -21.06 2.52 -9.41
C HIS A 30 -20.38 3.82 -9.88
N ALA A 31 -20.10 3.95 -11.18
CA ALA A 31 -19.55 5.19 -11.75
C ALA A 31 -20.70 6.13 -12.11
N VAL A 32 -20.65 7.35 -11.59
CA VAL A 32 -21.63 8.39 -11.91
C VAL A 32 -21.50 8.74 -13.39
N THR A 33 -22.63 8.73 -14.10
CA THR A 33 -22.69 9.05 -15.54
C THR A 33 -23.26 10.43 -15.80
N GLU A 34 -24.19 10.87 -14.97
CA GLU A 34 -24.84 12.16 -15.03
C GLU A 34 -25.34 12.55 -13.64
N VAL A 35 -25.40 13.85 -13.38
CA VAL A 35 -26.06 14.41 -12.21
C VAL A 35 -26.90 15.62 -12.63
N GLU A 36 -27.98 15.83 -11.91
CA GLU A 36 -28.63 17.13 -11.89
C GLU A 36 -27.65 18.14 -11.25
N ASN A 37 -27.69 19.40 -11.68
CA ASN A 37 -26.83 20.47 -11.16
C ASN A 37 -27.71 21.58 -10.55
N THR A 38 -28.55 21.20 -9.58
CA THR A 38 -29.68 21.99 -9.09
C THR A 38 -29.26 23.34 -8.50
N ASP A 39 -28.16 23.39 -7.75
CA ASP A 39 -27.63 24.66 -7.21
C ASP A 39 -26.65 25.36 -8.17
N GLY A 40 -26.39 24.82 -9.36
CA GLY A 40 -25.39 25.35 -10.30
C GLY A 40 -23.96 25.32 -9.75
N LYS A 41 -23.65 24.36 -8.86
CA LYS A 41 -22.35 24.25 -8.18
C LYS A 41 -21.30 23.49 -8.98
N ILE A 42 -21.72 22.69 -9.95
CA ILE A 42 -20.83 21.95 -10.84
C ILE A 42 -20.59 22.83 -12.09
N PRO A 43 -19.34 23.17 -12.44
CA PRO A 43 -19.05 23.91 -13.66
C PRO A 43 -19.59 23.19 -14.91
N GLY A 44 -20.04 23.95 -15.91
CA GLY A 44 -20.51 23.38 -17.18
C GLY A 44 -19.37 22.97 -18.12
N ASP A 45 -18.19 23.54 -17.93
CA ASP A 45 -16.99 23.20 -18.69
C ASP A 45 -16.39 21.87 -18.21
N ALA A 46 -15.73 21.16 -19.13
CA ALA A 46 -15.18 19.84 -18.86
C ALA A 46 -13.96 19.91 -17.93
N LEU A 47 -14.01 19.11 -16.86
CA LEU A 47 -12.86 18.72 -16.06
C LEU A 47 -12.42 17.32 -16.50
N THR A 48 -11.22 17.21 -17.06
CA THR A 48 -10.70 15.96 -17.61
C THR A 48 -9.55 15.42 -16.76
N THR A 49 -9.45 14.10 -16.66
CA THR A 49 -8.38 13.43 -15.91
C THR A 49 -7.75 12.31 -16.74
N SER A 50 -6.44 12.10 -16.58
CA SER A 50 -5.76 10.90 -17.07
C SER A 50 -5.11 10.15 -15.92
N PHE A 51 -4.95 8.84 -16.09
CA PHE A 51 -4.33 7.96 -15.10
C PHE A 51 -3.17 7.23 -15.76
N ASN A 52 -2.08 7.04 -15.02
CA ASN A 52 -0.95 6.25 -15.48
C ASN A 52 -1.22 4.74 -15.38
N ASP A 53 -0.25 3.93 -15.81
CA ASP A 53 -0.35 2.46 -15.80
C ASP A 53 -0.54 1.84 -14.39
N PHE A 54 -0.25 2.60 -13.32
CA PHE A 54 -0.50 2.18 -11.94
C PHE A 54 -1.91 2.55 -11.43
N GLY A 55 -2.74 3.16 -12.29
CA GLY A 55 -4.06 3.66 -11.92
C GLY A 55 -4.02 4.89 -11.02
N LYS A 56 -2.87 5.58 -10.94
CA LYS A 56 -2.72 6.85 -10.20
C LYS A 56 -2.99 8.03 -11.13
N ILE A 57 -3.54 9.11 -10.57
CA ILE A 57 -3.84 10.32 -11.34
C ILE A 57 -2.56 10.89 -11.92
N GLU A 58 -2.49 11.08 -13.23
CA GLU A 58 -1.33 11.67 -13.90
C GLU A 58 -1.59 13.14 -14.24
N LEU A 59 -2.84 13.46 -14.59
CA LEU A 59 -3.24 14.78 -15.06
C LEU A 59 -4.66 15.11 -14.60
N ILE A 60 -4.89 16.37 -14.26
CA ILE A 60 -6.21 17.00 -14.20
C ILE A 60 -6.18 18.30 -15.01
N GLU A 61 -7.17 18.53 -15.87
CA GLU A 61 -7.26 19.70 -16.74
C GLU A 61 -8.68 20.27 -16.73
N ASP A 62 -8.82 21.55 -16.39
CA ASP A 62 -10.06 22.32 -16.42
C ASP A 62 -10.02 23.26 -17.62
N ALA A 63 -10.77 22.89 -18.67
CA ALA A 63 -10.79 23.63 -19.93
C ALA A 63 -11.43 25.02 -19.77
N GLY A 64 -12.41 25.17 -18.87
CA GLY A 64 -13.09 26.44 -18.64
C GLY A 64 -12.19 27.46 -17.95
N LYS A 65 -11.30 26.98 -17.07
CA LYS A 65 -10.33 27.83 -16.35
C LYS A 65 -8.96 27.91 -17.02
N ASN A 66 -8.72 27.18 -18.11
CA ASN A 66 -7.40 27.01 -18.74
C ASN A 66 -6.32 26.57 -17.73
N LEU A 67 -6.70 25.66 -16.83
CA LEU A 67 -5.82 25.13 -15.78
C LEU A 67 -5.46 23.70 -16.08
N ARG A 68 -4.20 23.36 -15.83
CA ARG A 68 -3.65 22.03 -16.00
C ARG A 68 -2.77 21.71 -14.80
N MET A 69 -2.96 20.54 -14.18
CA MET A 69 -2.07 20.08 -13.13
C MET A 69 -1.58 18.66 -13.40
N ASP A 70 -0.27 18.53 -13.52
CA ASP A 70 0.44 17.27 -13.75
C ASP A 70 0.98 16.72 -12.41
N PHE A 71 0.95 15.40 -12.26
CA PHE A 71 1.40 14.71 -11.04
C PHE A 71 2.47 13.67 -11.39
N ALA A 72 3.56 13.66 -10.62
CA ALA A 72 4.63 12.68 -10.78
C ALA A 72 4.83 11.86 -9.49
N TYR A 73 5.11 10.58 -9.71
CA TYR A 73 5.21 9.56 -8.67
C TYR A 73 6.62 8.98 -8.63
N GLY A 74 7.07 8.68 -7.41
CA GLY A 74 8.34 8.01 -7.16
C GLY A 74 8.22 6.53 -7.47
N PRO A 75 9.35 5.80 -7.42
CA PRO A 75 9.35 4.35 -7.58
C PRO A 75 8.55 3.63 -6.48
N ASP A 76 8.38 4.25 -5.31
CA ASP A 76 7.53 3.82 -4.21
C ASP A 76 6.02 4.07 -4.44
N GLN A 77 5.66 4.55 -5.64
CA GLN A 77 4.31 4.96 -6.04
C GLN A 77 3.72 6.07 -5.16
N GLN A 78 4.54 6.78 -4.37
CA GLN A 78 4.13 7.98 -3.67
C GLN A 78 4.30 9.18 -4.58
N ARG A 79 3.36 10.12 -4.51
CA ARG A 79 3.48 11.38 -5.22
C ARG A 79 4.63 12.18 -4.62
N TRP A 80 5.60 12.56 -5.44
CA TRP A 80 6.76 13.36 -5.00
C TRP A 80 6.76 14.74 -5.63
N TYR A 81 6.00 14.96 -6.70
CA TYR A 81 5.96 16.23 -7.40
C TYR A 81 4.59 16.50 -8.03
N SER A 82 4.21 17.77 -8.08
CA SER A 82 3.09 18.28 -8.88
C SER A 82 3.41 19.65 -9.47
N GLU A 83 2.80 19.95 -10.60
CA GLU A 83 2.98 21.21 -11.32
C GLU A 83 1.63 21.71 -11.84
N LEU A 84 1.27 22.94 -11.48
CA LEU A 84 0.07 23.64 -11.94
C LEU A 84 0.47 24.70 -12.96
N SER A 85 -0.20 24.66 -14.08
CA SER A 85 -0.03 25.52 -15.23
C SER A 85 -1.33 26.27 -15.52
N HIS A 86 -1.26 27.57 -15.80
CA HIS A 86 -2.40 28.42 -16.18
C HIS A 86 -2.10 29.11 -17.49
N ASN A 87 -2.97 28.94 -18.50
CA ASN A 87 -2.73 29.39 -19.88
C ASN A 87 -1.37 28.91 -20.44
N GLY A 88 -0.98 27.67 -20.09
CA GLY A 88 0.28 27.05 -20.52
C GLY A 88 1.54 27.63 -19.89
N THR A 89 1.42 28.41 -18.81
CA THR A 89 2.55 28.90 -18.02
C THR A 89 2.51 28.31 -16.62
N ASP A 90 3.63 27.79 -16.14
CA ASP A 90 3.71 27.19 -14.81
C ASP A 90 3.60 28.27 -13.72
N VAL A 91 2.60 28.10 -12.86
CA VAL A 91 2.27 29.06 -11.79
C VAL A 91 2.56 28.50 -10.40
N ARG A 92 2.54 27.17 -10.24
CA ARG A 92 2.90 26.52 -8.97
C ARG A 92 3.59 25.18 -9.19
N THR A 93 4.65 24.92 -8.44
CA THR A 93 5.24 23.58 -8.31
C THR A 93 5.26 23.16 -6.86
N MET A 94 5.01 21.88 -6.59
CA MET A 94 5.05 21.32 -5.24
C MET A 94 5.93 20.07 -5.21
N VAL A 95 6.81 19.98 -4.21
CA VAL A 95 7.62 18.79 -3.93
C VAL A 95 7.18 18.21 -2.60
N TYR A 96 6.97 16.89 -2.55
CA TYR A 96 6.47 16.18 -1.36
C TYR A 96 7.51 15.14 -0.90
N VAL A 97 7.90 15.16 0.38
CA VAL A 97 8.82 14.19 0.97
C VAL A 97 8.39 13.88 2.41
N GLY A 98 7.57 12.84 2.60
CA GLY A 98 7.05 12.51 3.93
C GLY A 98 6.28 13.69 4.56
N PRO A 99 6.58 14.12 5.79
CA PRO A 99 5.93 15.26 6.44
C PRO A 99 6.46 16.63 5.97
N TYR A 100 7.13 16.70 4.82
CA TYR A 100 7.68 17.92 4.24
C TYR A 100 7.05 18.23 2.89
N GLU A 101 6.76 19.52 2.69
CA GLU A 101 6.32 20.07 1.42
C GLU A 101 7.10 21.31 1.06
N LYS A 102 7.50 21.43 -0.20
CA LYS A 102 8.02 22.67 -0.75
C LYS A 102 7.08 23.17 -1.83
N VAL A 103 6.53 24.36 -1.61
CA VAL A 103 5.61 25.02 -2.54
C VAL A 103 6.31 26.24 -3.11
N THR A 104 6.42 26.28 -4.43
CA THR A 104 6.85 27.48 -5.15
C THR A 104 5.67 27.98 -5.96
N ASP A 105 5.09 29.11 -5.55
CA ASP A 105 3.92 29.72 -6.16
C ASP A 105 4.28 31.12 -6.66
N ASN A 106 4.17 31.36 -7.96
CA ASN A 106 4.50 32.64 -8.61
C ASN A 106 5.88 33.21 -8.18
N GLY A 107 6.87 32.33 -8.02
CA GLY A 107 8.25 32.68 -7.62
C GLY A 107 8.48 32.79 -6.11
N VAL A 108 7.45 32.73 -5.27
CA VAL A 108 7.58 32.68 -3.81
C VAL A 108 7.70 31.23 -3.36
N THR A 109 8.76 30.91 -2.62
CA THR A 109 8.99 29.55 -2.11
C THR A 109 8.75 29.48 -0.61
N ARG A 110 7.85 28.57 -0.21
CA ARG A 110 7.59 28.20 1.18
C ARG A 110 7.87 26.72 1.37
N GLU A 111 8.55 26.39 2.45
CA GLU A 111 8.78 25.01 2.89
C GLU A 111 7.97 24.76 4.16
N PHE A 112 7.09 23.77 4.13
CA PHE A 112 6.25 23.35 5.24
C PHE A 112 6.82 22.07 5.85
N TYR A 113 6.91 22.04 7.18
CA TYR A 113 7.26 20.86 7.95
C TYR A 113 6.11 20.59 8.93
N TYR A 114 5.45 19.44 8.78
CA TYR A 114 4.35 19.01 9.64
C TYR A 114 4.92 18.14 10.77
N LEU A 115 4.80 18.61 12.01
CA LEU A 115 5.36 17.96 13.20
C LEU A 115 4.23 17.49 14.13
N ASP A 116 4.59 16.64 15.10
CA ASP A 116 3.65 16.14 16.11
C ASP A 116 2.95 17.27 16.87
N GLY A 117 1.75 16.96 17.39
CA GLY A 117 0.95 17.93 18.15
C GLY A 117 0.35 19.05 17.29
N ASN A 118 0.12 18.79 15.99
CA ASN A 118 -0.41 19.76 15.02
C ASN A 118 0.47 21.00 14.83
N THR A 119 1.79 20.85 15.03
CA THR A 119 2.74 21.95 14.84
C THR A 119 3.13 22.04 13.37
N ILE A 120 3.02 23.22 12.78
CA ILE A 120 3.46 23.49 11.40
C ILE A 120 4.63 24.46 11.48
N VAL A 121 5.78 24.06 10.94
CA VAL A 121 6.91 24.98 10.77
C VAL A 121 6.96 25.41 9.31
N ILE A 122 7.03 26.71 9.07
CA ILE A 122 7.14 27.26 7.72
C ILE A 122 8.47 27.99 7.61
N ARG A 123 9.25 27.62 6.59
CA ARG A 123 10.41 28.38 6.16
C ARG A 123 10.09 29.14 4.89
N GLU A 124 10.28 30.46 4.92
CA GLU A 124 10.11 31.37 3.78
C GLU A 124 11.22 32.41 3.82
N ASN A 125 11.91 32.63 2.70
CA ASN A 125 13.01 33.61 2.58
C ASN A 125 14.11 33.46 3.67
N GLY A 126 14.40 32.21 4.07
CA GLY A 126 15.39 31.90 5.11
C GLY A 126 14.91 32.13 6.55
N MET A 127 13.73 32.73 6.76
CA MET A 127 13.11 32.81 8.09
C MET A 127 12.31 31.55 8.37
N VAL A 128 12.40 31.06 9.61
CA VAL A 128 11.65 29.90 10.10
C VAL A 128 10.68 30.38 11.15
N LYS A 129 9.40 30.07 10.98
CA LYS A 129 8.32 30.40 11.94
C LYS A 129 7.54 29.16 12.29
N THR A 130 7.08 29.10 13.53
CA THR A 130 6.30 27.98 14.06
C THR A 130 4.85 28.41 14.25
N TYR A 131 3.94 27.53 13.86
CA TYR A 131 2.50 27.72 13.91
C TYR A 131 1.84 26.51 14.57
N LEU A 132 0.67 26.73 15.15
CA LEU A 132 -0.14 25.68 15.75
C LEU A 132 -1.47 25.55 15.01
N ALA A 133 -1.76 24.36 14.51
CA ALA A 133 -3.01 24.04 13.84
C ALA A 133 -4.04 23.46 14.81
N PHE A 134 -5.29 23.87 14.64
CA PHE A 134 -6.45 23.35 15.36
C PHE A 134 -7.34 22.61 14.37
N THR A 135 -7.65 21.36 14.72
CA THR A 135 -8.39 20.45 13.85
C THR A 135 -9.74 20.06 14.43
N ASP A 136 -10.64 19.57 13.58
CA ASP A 136 -11.82 18.83 14.03
C ASP A 136 -11.47 17.39 14.47
N ASN A 137 -12.48 16.61 14.83
CA ASN A 137 -12.32 15.22 15.28
C ASN A 137 -11.81 14.27 14.18
N LEU A 138 -11.85 14.68 12.90
CA LEU A 138 -11.38 13.92 11.75
C LEU A 138 -9.97 14.35 11.33
N GLY A 139 -9.42 15.42 11.92
CA GLY A 139 -8.13 15.98 11.55
C GLY A 139 -8.21 17.06 10.47
N SER A 140 -9.40 17.56 10.10
CA SER A 140 -9.52 18.69 9.17
C SER A 140 -9.00 19.97 9.82
N ILE A 141 -8.14 20.70 9.13
CA ILE A 141 -7.54 21.93 9.68
C ILE A 141 -8.57 23.06 9.64
N LEU A 142 -9.06 23.48 10.81
CA LEU A 142 -10.03 24.56 10.95
C LEU A 142 -9.35 25.92 11.04
N CYS A 143 -8.24 25.99 11.77
CA CYS A 143 -7.58 27.25 12.09
C CYS A 143 -6.09 27.03 12.32
N VAL A 144 -5.25 27.99 11.95
CA VAL A 144 -3.82 28.02 12.30
C VAL A 144 -3.49 29.35 12.97
N MET A 145 -2.77 29.27 14.09
CA MET A 145 -2.31 30.43 14.85
C MET A 145 -0.79 30.57 14.76
N ASP A 146 -0.29 31.80 14.75
CA ASP A 146 1.14 32.09 14.90
C ASP A 146 1.60 32.07 16.38
N GLU A 147 2.90 32.30 16.59
CA GLU A 147 3.54 32.37 17.90
C GLU A 147 2.98 33.44 18.85
N ASN A 148 2.27 34.44 18.33
CA ASN A 148 1.64 35.51 19.11
C ASN A 148 0.15 35.21 19.37
N GLY A 149 -0.37 34.05 18.94
CA GLY A 149 -1.77 33.70 19.03
C GLY A 149 -2.66 34.39 18.00
N THR A 150 -2.07 34.97 16.94
CA THR A 150 -2.81 35.59 15.85
C THR A 150 -3.23 34.54 14.84
N LYS A 151 -4.49 34.59 14.40
CA LYS A 151 -5.00 33.68 13.37
C LYS A 151 -4.37 34.01 12.02
N VAL A 152 -3.81 33.02 11.34
CA VAL A 152 -3.18 33.13 10.01
C VAL A 152 -3.83 32.22 8.96
N PHE A 153 -4.64 31.26 9.39
CA PHE A 153 -5.49 30.44 8.53
C PHE A 153 -6.82 30.19 9.23
N ASP A 154 -7.92 30.22 8.47
CA ASP A 154 -9.27 29.96 8.94
C ASP A 154 -10.10 29.35 7.81
N ALA A 155 -10.67 28.17 8.07
CA ALA A 155 -11.49 27.45 7.12
C ALA A 155 -12.61 26.68 7.81
N SER A 156 -13.67 26.44 7.06
CA SER A 156 -14.77 25.55 7.43
C SER A 156 -15.01 24.53 6.32
N TYR A 157 -15.62 23.40 6.67
CA TYR A 157 -15.89 22.31 5.74
C TYR A 157 -17.35 21.90 5.84
N ASP A 158 -17.96 21.54 4.70
CA ASP A 158 -19.20 20.77 4.73
C ASP A 158 -18.92 19.30 5.09
N VAL A 159 -20.00 18.53 5.27
CA VAL A 159 -19.90 17.13 5.70
C VAL A 159 -19.15 16.23 4.70
N TRP A 160 -19.02 16.65 3.44
CA TRP A 160 -18.32 15.93 2.38
C TRP A 160 -16.95 16.53 2.08
N GLY A 161 -16.48 17.50 2.86
CA GLY A 161 -15.14 18.08 2.75
C GLY A 161 -15.05 19.31 1.85
N ARG A 162 -16.17 19.87 1.36
CA ARG A 162 -16.11 21.12 0.60
C ARG A 162 -15.63 22.24 1.51
N GLN A 163 -14.48 22.79 1.18
CA GLN A 163 -13.81 23.81 1.99
C GLN A 163 -14.32 25.23 1.66
N THR A 164 -14.45 26.05 2.69
CA THR A 164 -14.61 27.50 2.57
C THR A 164 -13.52 28.16 3.41
N VAL A 165 -12.57 28.82 2.76
CA VAL A 165 -11.45 29.51 3.41
C VAL A 165 -11.79 30.98 3.61
N THR A 166 -11.74 31.47 4.84
CA THR A 166 -11.95 32.89 5.17
C THR A 166 -10.64 33.63 5.40
N LEU A 167 -9.56 32.90 5.70
CA LEU A 167 -8.21 33.45 5.88
C LEU A 167 -7.15 32.42 5.49
N ASN A 168 -6.12 32.83 4.74
CA ASN A 168 -4.92 32.01 4.49
C ASN A 168 -3.72 32.90 4.12
N THR A 169 -3.03 33.45 5.12
CA THR A 169 -1.87 34.32 4.90
C THR A 169 -0.56 33.55 4.76
N ILE A 170 -0.57 32.25 5.08
CA ILE A 170 0.60 31.37 5.06
C ILE A 170 0.68 30.49 3.82
N GLY A 171 -0.31 30.55 2.93
CA GLY A 171 -0.37 29.74 1.71
C GLY A 171 -0.47 28.24 1.99
N LEU A 172 -1.24 27.86 3.01
CA LEU A 172 -1.46 26.46 3.36
C LEU A 172 -2.38 25.79 2.34
N HIS A 173 -1.98 24.62 1.84
CA HIS A 173 -2.76 23.80 0.91
C HIS A 173 -3.41 22.58 1.56
N ARG A 174 -3.15 22.32 2.84
CA ARG A 174 -3.76 21.22 3.60
C ARG A 174 -5.07 21.66 4.25
N GLY A 175 -6.07 20.78 4.25
CA GLY A 175 -7.41 21.10 4.74
C GLY A 175 -8.16 19.90 5.30
N TYR A 176 -9.17 19.43 4.55
CA TYR A 176 -10.09 18.38 4.99
C TYR A 176 -9.36 17.08 5.33
N THR A 177 -9.55 16.57 6.54
CA THR A 177 -8.86 15.39 7.10
C THR A 177 -7.34 15.38 6.90
N GLY A 178 -6.71 16.55 6.79
CA GLY A 178 -5.27 16.69 6.52
C GLY A 178 -4.84 16.47 5.06
N HIS A 179 -5.78 16.25 4.14
CA HIS A 179 -5.50 16.09 2.71
C HIS A 179 -5.22 17.43 2.01
N GLU A 180 -4.64 17.35 0.83
CA GLU A 180 -4.34 18.51 0.01
C GLU A 180 -5.60 18.96 -0.74
N MET A 181 -5.86 20.26 -0.66
CA MET A 181 -6.99 20.92 -1.28
C MET A 181 -6.51 21.53 -2.60
N LEU A 182 -6.97 20.97 -3.72
CA LEU A 182 -6.76 21.52 -5.05
C LEU A 182 -7.83 22.59 -5.31
N MET A 183 -7.73 23.71 -4.60
CA MET A 183 -8.75 24.77 -4.56
C MET A 183 -9.09 25.31 -5.95
N GLU A 184 -8.14 25.30 -6.88
CA GLU A 184 -8.34 25.77 -8.24
C GLU A 184 -9.32 24.90 -9.04
N PHE A 185 -9.43 23.62 -8.66
CA PHE A 185 -10.32 22.63 -9.26
C PHE A 185 -11.53 22.28 -8.40
N ASP A 186 -11.62 22.81 -7.17
CA ASP A 186 -12.61 22.41 -6.15
C ASP A 186 -12.54 20.91 -5.77
N ILE A 187 -11.37 20.27 -5.95
CA ILE A 187 -11.13 18.84 -5.72
C ILE A 187 -10.19 18.63 -4.52
N ILE A 188 -10.28 17.46 -3.88
CA ILE A 188 -9.36 17.04 -2.82
C ILE A 188 -8.44 15.94 -3.35
N ASN A 189 -7.13 16.13 -3.20
CA ASN A 189 -6.15 15.09 -3.48
C ASN A 189 -5.86 14.30 -2.20
N MET A 190 -6.37 13.07 -2.13
CA MET A 190 -6.18 12.16 -1.00
C MET A 190 -4.97 11.24 -1.19
N ASN A 191 -4.03 11.61 -2.05
CA ASN A 191 -2.87 10.86 -2.55
C ASN A 191 -3.22 9.60 -3.35
N GLY A 192 -3.96 8.67 -2.74
CA GLY A 192 -4.38 7.44 -3.40
C GLY A 192 -5.25 7.71 -4.62
N ARG A 193 -6.22 8.62 -4.45
CA ARG A 193 -7.26 8.96 -5.43
C ARG A 193 -7.66 10.44 -5.30
N LEU A 194 -8.16 11.01 -6.40
CA LEU A 194 -8.84 12.32 -6.36
C LEU A 194 -10.28 12.14 -5.90
N TYR A 195 -10.73 13.04 -5.04
CA TYR A 195 -12.05 13.01 -4.44
C TYR A 195 -12.80 14.31 -4.72
N ASP A 196 -14.03 14.17 -5.23
CA ASP A 196 -14.95 15.28 -5.47
C ASP A 196 -15.84 15.49 -4.22
N PRO A 197 -15.68 16.60 -3.48
CA PRO A 197 -16.51 16.89 -2.30
C PRO A 197 -17.93 17.33 -2.65
N VAL A 198 -18.17 17.83 -3.88
CA VAL A 198 -19.50 18.18 -4.37
C VAL A 198 -20.31 16.92 -4.66
N LEU A 199 -19.72 15.93 -5.32
CA LEU A 199 -20.37 14.65 -5.59
C LEU A 199 -20.31 13.69 -4.39
N GLY A 200 -19.33 13.84 -3.52
CA GLY A 200 -19.05 12.90 -2.42
C GLY A 200 -18.48 11.57 -2.93
N ARG A 201 -17.71 11.60 -4.02
CA ARG A 201 -17.24 10.40 -4.75
C ARG A 201 -15.81 10.56 -5.24
N PHE A 202 -15.10 9.44 -5.35
CA PHE A 202 -13.78 9.41 -5.99
C PHE A 202 -13.89 9.44 -7.52
N PHE A 203 -12.85 9.93 -8.19
CA PHE A 203 -12.73 9.92 -9.65
C PHE A 203 -12.34 8.54 -10.21
N SER A 204 -11.72 7.70 -9.39
CA SER A 204 -11.28 6.35 -9.76
C SER A 204 -11.75 5.32 -8.73
N PRO A 205 -11.97 4.07 -9.16
CA PRO A 205 -12.32 3.00 -8.23
C PRO A 205 -11.13 2.66 -7.32
N ASP A 206 -11.41 2.40 -6.03
CA ASP A 206 -10.45 1.86 -5.07
C ASP A 206 -9.79 0.60 -5.62
N ASN A 207 -8.47 0.47 -5.64
CA ASN A 207 -7.82 -0.78 -6.11
C ASN A 207 -8.09 -1.98 -5.18
N TYR A 208 -8.58 -1.74 -3.96
CA TYR A 208 -8.83 -2.75 -2.95
C TYR A 208 -10.33 -2.84 -2.61
N VAL A 209 -10.87 -4.06 -2.56
CA VAL A 209 -12.18 -4.30 -1.94
C VAL A 209 -11.92 -4.63 -0.47
N GLN A 210 -12.06 -3.63 0.39
CA GLN A 210 -11.51 -3.68 1.74
C GLN A 210 -12.32 -4.55 2.73
N MET A 211 -13.58 -4.88 2.42
CA MET A 211 -14.52 -5.68 3.22
C MET A 211 -15.51 -6.40 2.28
N PRO A 212 -15.17 -7.58 1.75
CA PRO A 212 -16.01 -8.29 0.77
C PRO A 212 -17.34 -8.82 1.34
N ASP A 213 -17.47 -8.86 2.67
CA ASP A 213 -18.69 -9.23 3.40
C ASP A 213 -19.69 -8.06 3.53
N ASN A 214 -19.26 -6.82 3.28
CA ASN A 214 -20.14 -5.66 3.22
C ASN A 214 -20.47 -5.31 1.76
N SER A 215 -21.73 -5.51 1.37
CA SER A 215 -22.22 -5.17 0.02
C SER A 215 -21.94 -3.73 -0.42
N GLN A 216 -21.83 -2.77 0.52
CA GLN A 216 -21.48 -1.38 0.19
C GLN A 216 -20.02 -1.22 -0.26
N ASN A 217 -19.12 -2.13 0.11
CA ASN A 217 -17.70 -2.03 -0.24
C ASN A 217 -17.41 -2.43 -1.69
N PHE A 218 -18.39 -3.02 -2.38
CA PHE A 218 -18.32 -3.18 -3.84
C PHE A 218 -18.47 -1.84 -4.56
N ASN A 219 -18.98 -0.80 -3.88
CA ASN A 219 -18.93 0.57 -4.37
C ASN A 219 -17.54 1.18 -4.13
N ARG A 220 -16.63 0.87 -5.06
CA ARG A 220 -15.24 1.32 -5.07
C ARG A 220 -15.05 2.83 -5.25
N TYR A 221 -16.13 3.58 -5.50
CA TYR A 221 -16.12 5.04 -5.62
C TYR A 221 -16.61 5.77 -4.36
N SER A 222 -17.16 5.02 -3.39
CA SER A 222 -17.68 5.59 -2.16
C SER A 222 -16.54 6.06 -1.24
N TYR A 223 -16.71 7.25 -0.66
CA TYR A 223 -15.82 7.73 0.40
C TYR A 223 -16.34 7.29 1.76
N CYS A 224 -15.49 6.64 2.56
CA CYS A 224 -15.77 6.31 3.96
C CYS A 224 -17.11 5.57 4.18
N LEU A 225 -17.48 4.66 3.28
CA LEU A 225 -18.77 3.93 3.29
C LEU A 225 -19.98 4.88 3.39
N ASN A 226 -19.91 6.05 2.73
CA ASN A 226 -20.89 7.13 2.80
C ASN A 226 -21.10 7.72 4.20
N ASN A 227 -20.15 7.57 5.12
CA ASN A 227 -20.20 8.14 6.47
C ASN A 227 -18.97 9.01 6.80
N PRO A 228 -18.82 10.16 6.10
CA PRO A 228 -17.65 11.03 6.18
C PRO A 228 -17.53 11.81 7.50
N LEU A 229 -18.57 11.81 8.36
CA LEU A 229 -18.52 12.45 9.68
C LEU A 229 -17.87 11.56 10.75
N LYS A 230 -17.73 10.27 10.46
CA LYS A 230 -17.26 9.25 11.41
C LYS A 230 -15.93 8.63 11.00
N TYR A 231 -15.71 8.45 9.71
CA TYR A 231 -14.53 7.79 9.18
C TYR A 231 -13.69 8.78 8.38
N THR A 232 -12.40 8.51 8.33
CA THR A 232 -11.43 9.18 7.46
C THR A 232 -10.69 8.13 6.65
N ASP A 233 -10.20 8.52 5.47
CA ASP A 233 -9.30 7.70 4.67
C ASP A 233 -7.92 8.37 4.62
N PRO A 234 -6.99 8.04 5.55
CA PRO A 234 -5.70 8.73 5.65
C PRO A 234 -4.76 8.53 4.46
N SER A 235 -4.93 7.45 3.68
CA SER A 235 -4.04 7.13 2.56
C SER A 235 -4.72 7.20 1.19
N GLY A 236 -6.05 7.29 1.17
CA GLY A 236 -6.85 7.13 -0.04
C GLY A 236 -6.97 5.67 -0.49
N ASP A 237 -6.35 4.69 0.20
CA ASP A 237 -6.23 3.28 -0.23
C ASP A 237 -6.36 2.23 0.92
N PHE A 238 -5.98 2.50 2.20
CA PHE A 238 -5.92 1.48 3.29
C PHE A 238 -5.86 2.02 4.75
N TRP A 239 -6.38 1.23 5.71
CA TRP A 239 -6.91 1.72 7.00
C TRP A 239 -6.88 0.65 8.16
N ASN A 240 -5.76 0.08 8.65
CA ASN A 240 -5.87 -1.15 9.52
C ASN A 240 -5.56 -1.10 11.03
N LEU A 241 -4.59 -0.32 11.55
CA LEU A 241 -4.29 -0.34 13.00
C LEU A 241 -5.21 0.56 13.83
N ILE A 242 -5.54 1.76 13.33
CA ILE A 242 -6.52 2.69 13.91
C ILE A 242 -7.93 2.08 13.94
N ILE A 243 -8.15 1.02 13.17
CA ILE A 243 -9.47 0.57 12.74
C ILE A 243 -9.89 -0.73 13.36
N GLY A 244 -8.95 -1.63 13.63
CA GLY A 244 -9.20 -2.59 14.71
C GLY A 244 -9.70 -1.84 15.95
N ALA A 245 -9.02 -0.77 16.35
CA ALA A 245 -9.42 0.06 17.48
C ALA A 245 -10.77 0.78 17.27
N ALA A 246 -10.94 1.50 16.16
CA ALA A 246 -12.17 2.27 15.93
C ALA A 246 -13.39 1.36 15.70
N ILE A 247 -13.26 0.30 14.89
CA ILE A 247 -14.31 -0.73 14.69
C ILE A 247 -14.64 -1.36 16.04
N GLY A 248 -13.63 -1.93 16.71
CA GLY A 248 -13.86 -2.65 17.96
C GLY A 248 -14.55 -1.76 18.99
N GLY A 249 -14.10 -0.50 19.13
CA GLY A 249 -14.68 0.45 20.08
C GLY A 249 -16.10 0.86 19.73
N VAL A 250 -16.36 1.19 18.46
CA VAL A 250 -17.70 1.54 17.98
C VAL A 250 -18.67 0.37 18.13
N PHE A 251 -18.27 -0.84 17.72
CA PHE A 251 -19.14 -2.02 17.77
C PHE A 251 -19.46 -2.41 19.21
N ASN A 252 -18.49 -2.35 20.11
CA ASN A 252 -18.73 -2.64 21.52
C ASN A 252 -19.60 -1.57 22.20
N TRP A 253 -19.40 -0.29 21.85
CA TRP A 253 -20.26 0.78 22.35
C TRP A 253 -21.71 0.65 21.83
N ALA A 254 -21.87 0.27 20.55
CA ALA A 254 -23.15 0.01 19.91
C ALA A 254 -23.88 -1.19 20.54
N SER A 255 -23.19 -2.31 20.78
CA SER A 255 -23.78 -3.52 21.39
C SER A 255 -24.28 -3.29 22.82
N HIS A 256 -23.82 -2.22 23.48
CA HIS A 256 -24.25 -1.79 24.81
C HIS A 256 -25.18 -0.56 24.79
N GLY A 257 -25.73 -0.23 23.62
CA GLY A 257 -26.80 0.76 23.45
C GLY A 257 -26.34 2.21 23.34
N PHE A 258 -25.10 2.46 22.88
CA PHE A 258 -24.56 3.82 22.67
C PHE A 258 -24.68 4.73 23.89
N GLN A 259 -24.44 4.21 25.08
CA GLN A 259 -24.57 4.98 26.31
C GLN A 259 -23.61 6.18 26.29
N LEU A 260 -24.12 7.40 26.49
CA LEU A 260 -23.30 8.62 26.55
C LEU A 260 -22.92 8.93 28.01
N ASN A 261 -22.30 7.97 28.68
CA ASN A 261 -21.90 8.06 30.09
C ASN A 261 -20.57 7.33 30.31
N ALA A 262 -20.07 7.32 31.55
CA ALA A 262 -18.79 6.69 31.89
C ALA A 262 -18.72 5.19 31.54
N LYS A 263 -19.84 4.45 31.64
CA LYS A 263 -19.90 3.04 31.22
C LYS A 263 -19.82 2.91 29.71
N GLY A 264 -20.52 3.75 28.98
CA GLY A 264 -20.41 3.88 27.53
C GLY A 264 -18.99 4.08 27.01
N LEU A 265 -18.26 5.02 27.64
CA LEU A 265 -16.84 5.24 27.35
C LEU A 265 -15.99 4.01 27.69
N GLY A 266 -16.32 3.30 28.78
CA GLY A 266 -15.70 2.04 29.16
C GLY A 266 -15.91 0.92 28.12
N TYR A 267 -17.11 0.79 27.56
CA TYR A 267 -17.38 -0.16 26.47
C TYR A 267 -16.62 0.25 25.20
N PHE A 268 -16.63 1.53 24.82
CA PHE A 268 -15.84 1.99 23.68
C PHE A 268 -14.34 1.68 23.84
N ALA A 269 -13.76 2.00 25.00
CA ALA A 269 -12.35 1.74 25.28
C ALA A 269 -12.03 0.23 25.26
N THR A 270 -12.89 -0.59 25.86
CA THR A 270 -12.74 -2.06 25.87
C THR A 270 -12.75 -2.62 24.45
N GLY A 271 -13.70 -2.16 23.63
CA GLY A 271 -13.81 -2.59 22.23
C GLY A 271 -12.59 -2.15 21.41
N ALA A 272 -12.11 -0.93 21.65
CA ALA A 272 -10.98 -0.39 20.92
C ALA A 272 -9.68 -1.14 21.23
N VAL A 273 -9.45 -1.47 22.50
CA VAL A 273 -8.32 -2.32 22.87
C VAL A 273 -8.46 -3.72 22.28
N ALA A 274 -9.66 -4.32 22.33
CA ALA A 274 -9.91 -5.65 21.78
C ALA A 274 -9.59 -5.72 20.28
N GLY A 275 -10.06 -4.76 19.49
CA GLY A 275 -9.83 -4.75 18.05
C GLY A 275 -8.41 -4.36 17.65
N ALA A 276 -7.75 -3.46 18.38
CA ALA A 276 -6.33 -3.13 18.16
C ALA A 276 -5.43 -4.35 18.42
N VAL A 277 -5.63 -5.02 19.57
CA VAL A 277 -4.88 -6.23 19.94
C VAL A 277 -5.18 -7.37 18.98
N GLY A 278 -6.44 -7.56 18.58
CA GLY A 278 -6.82 -8.54 17.57
C GLY A 278 -6.09 -8.34 16.25
N ALA A 279 -6.08 -7.11 15.71
CA ALA A 279 -5.41 -6.79 14.46
C ALA A 279 -3.89 -6.99 14.54
N GLY A 280 -3.25 -6.51 15.62
CA GLY A 280 -1.82 -6.70 15.85
C GLY A 280 -1.44 -8.18 15.97
N LEU A 281 -2.19 -8.97 16.74
CA LEU A 281 -1.91 -10.41 16.87
C LEU A 281 -2.13 -11.17 15.57
N ALA A 282 -3.18 -10.87 14.80
CA ALA A 282 -3.41 -11.48 13.49
C ALA A 282 -2.21 -11.26 12.57
N SER A 283 -1.76 -10.00 12.45
CA SER A 283 -0.60 -9.61 11.63
C SER A 283 0.69 -10.28 12.12
N GLY A 284 0.94 -10.27 13.44
CA GLY A 284 2.10 -10.92 14.05
C GLY A 284 2.16 -12.42 13.78
N VAL A 285 1.05 -13.14 13.98
CA VAL A 285 0.97 -14.58 13.69
C VAL A 285 1.16 -14.85 12.21
N ASN A 286 0.53 -14.05 11.34
CA ASN A 286 0.66 -14.20 9.90
C ASN A 286 2.11 -14.03 9.42
N VAL A 287 2.83 -13.02 9.93
CA VAL A 287 4.26 -12.81 9.65
C VAL A 287 5.13 -13.93 10.22
N ALA A 288 4.86 -14.37 11.46
CA ALA A 288 5.58 -15.48 12.07
C ALA A 288 5.43 -16.79 11.27
N MET A 289 4.22 -17.05 10.75
CA MET A 289 3.94 -18.21 9.91
C MET A 289 4.55 -18.13 8.51
N ALA A 290 4.85 -16.92 8.04
CA ALA A 290 5.69 -16.70 6.88
C ALA A 290 7.19 -16.90 7.18
N GLY A 291 7.58 -17.04 8.46
CA GLY A 291 8.98 -17.16 8.87
C GLY A 291 9.66 -15.83 9.15
N GLY A 292 8.88 -14.75 9.31
CA GLY A 292 9.33 -13.46 9.81
C GLY A 292 9.24 -13.33 11.34
N ASN A 293 9.59 -12.16 11.87
CA ASN A 293 9.53 -11.90 13.31
C ASN A 293 8.12 -11.49 13.73
N PHE A 294 7.52 -12.24 14.66
CA PHE A 294 6.19 -11.97 15.20
C PHE A 294 5.98 -10.51 15.62
N TRP A 295 6.91 -9.94 16.38
CA TRP A 295 6.79 -8.58 16.92
C TRP A 295 6.84 -7.51 15.83
N THR A 296 7.62 -7.75 14.77
CA THR A 296 7.63 -6.85 13.61
C THR A 296 6.31 -6.88 12.85
N GLY A 297 5.67 -8.05 12.75
CA GLY A 297 4.33 -8.18 12.18
C GLY A 297 3.27 -7.55 13.07
N ALA A 298 3.34 -7.78 14.38
CA ALA A 298 2.37 -7.27 15.34
C ALA A 298 2.39 -5.74 15.45
N ALA A 299 3.58 -5.14 15.26
CA ALA A 299 3.75 -3.70 15.19
C ALA A 299 3.39 -3.10 13.81
N GLY A 300 3.04 -3.92 12.81
CA GLY A 300 2.76 -3.45 11.44
C GLY A 300 4.02 -2.98 10.68
N LEU A 301 5.20 -3.38 11.13
CA LEU A 301 6.49 -2.95 10.58
C LEU A 301 7.06 -3.93 9.55
N ALA A 302 6.45 -5.11 9.40
CA ALA A 302 6.85 -6.08 8.40
C ALA A 302 6.46 -5.59 6.99
N LYS A 303 7.47 -5.22 6.18
CA LYS A 303 7.25 -4.83 4.78
C LYS A 303 7.19 -6.07 3.89
N GLY A 304 6.05 -6.26 3.22
CA GLY A 304 5.89 -7.26 2.17
C GLY A 304 5.75 -8.71 2.63
N ILE A 305 6.18 -9.10 3.83
CA ILE A 305 6.14 -10.48 4.33
C ILE A 305 4.73 -10.85 4.82
N ALA A 306 4.18 -11.94 4.29
CA ALA A 306 2.88 -12.49 4.71
C ALA A 306 2.77 -13.99 4.39
N SER A 307 1.92 -14.70 5.14
CA SER A 307 1.54 -16.08 4.87
C SER A 307 0.10 -16.17 4.39
N THR A 308 -0.19 -17.22 3.62
CA THR A 308 -1.50 -17.51 3.07
C THR A 308 -1.86 -18.99 3.29
N GLY A 309 -3.10 -19.36 2.99
CA GLY A 309 -3.65 -20.70 3.16
C GLY A 309 -4.53 -20.83 4.40
N PHE A 310 -5.46 -21.77 4.36
CA PHE A 310 -6.44 -21.99 5.42
C PHE A 310 -5.79 -22.19 6.78
N LEU A 311 -4.70 -22.96 6.86
CA LEU A 311 -4.03 -23.19 8.14
C LEU A 311 -3.42 -21.90 8.72
N ALA A 312 -2.83 -21.05 7.88
CA ALA A 312 -2.23 -19.79 8.31
C ALA A 312 -3.29 -18.75 8.70
N GLY A 313 -4.34 -18.67 7.89
CA GLY A 313 -5.52 -17.87 8.17
C GLY A 313 -6.21 -18.30 9.46
N ALA A 314 -6.37 -19.61 9.69
CA ALA A 314 -7.03 -20.13 10.88
C ALA A 314 -6.21 -19.87 12.14
N ALA A 315 -4.88 -20.00 12.09
CA ALA A 315 -4.03 -19.70 13.23
C ALA A 315 -4.05 -18.21 13.59
N SER A 316 -3.94 -17.33 12.59
CA SER A 316 -3.98 -15.87 12.79
C SER A 316 -5.35 -15.41 13.29
N GLY A 317 -6.42 -15.89 12.66
CA GLY A 317 -7.79 -15.59 13.04
C GLY A 317 -8.18 -16.14 14.42
N ALA A 318 -7.77 -17.36 14.77
CA ALA A 318 -8.04 -17.92 16.11
C ALA A 318 -7.31 -17.14 17.21
N SER A 319 -6.08 -16.72 16.95
CA SER A 319 -5.29 -15.93 17.91
C SER A 319 -5.89 -14.54 18.13
N ALA A 320 -6.29 -13.88 17.03
CA ALA A 320 -6.94 -12.58 17.07
C ALA A 320 -8.33 -12.64 17.72
N GLY A 321 -9.11 -13.65 17.35
CA GLY A 321 -10.43 -13.91 17.90
C GLY A 321 -10.39 -14.26 19.39
N PHE A 322 -9.41 -15.04 19.84
CA PHE A 322 -9.20 -15.30 21.27
C PHE A 322 -8.93 -14.02 22.05
N ALA A 323 -7.96 -13.23 21.61
CA ALA A 323 -7.56 -12.04 22.33
C ALA A 323 -8.65 -10.95 22.31
N GLY A 324 -9.26 -10.72 21.14
CA GLY A 324 -10.38 -9.80 21.00
C GLY A 324 -11.57 -10.22 21.86
N GLY A 325 -11.97 -11.50 21.77
CA GLY A 325 -13.04 -12.07 22.59
C GLY A 325 -12.74 -12.02 24.08
N PHE A 326 -11.50 -12.30 24.50
CA PHE A 326 -11.09 -12.24 25.89
C PHE A 326 -11.18 -10.83 26.46
N ILE A 327 -10.62 -9.85 25.75
CA ILE A 327 -10.64 -8.43 26.17
C ILE A 327 -12.09 -7.92 26.18
N TYR A 328 -12.88 -8.28 25.18
CA TYR A 328 -14.29 -7.93 25.12
C TYR A 328 -15.07 -8.50 26.32
N GLY A 329 -14.97 -9.80 26.56
CA GLY A 329 -15.68 -10.48 27.64
C GLY A 329 -15.25 -10.02 29.03
N ALA A 330 -13.94 -9.89 29.26
CA ALA A 330 -13.41 -9.45 30.54
C ALA A 330 -13.67 -7.97 30.80
N GLY A 331 -13.36 -7.11 29.82
CA GLY A 331 -13.49 -5.67 29.94
C GLY A 331 -14.93 -5.23 30.16
N ASN A 332 -15.88 -5.78 29.38
CA ASN A 332 -17.30 -5.44 29.55
C ASN A 332 -17.84 -5.89 30.92
N SER A 333 -17.45 -7.09 31.37
CA SER A 333 -17.83 -7.58 32.69
C SER A 333 -17.34 -6.67 33.82
N TRP A 334 -16.13 -6.12 33.70
CA TRP A 334 -15.59 -5.15 34.66
C TRP A 334 -16.24 -3.77 34.55
N VAL A 335 -16.55 -3.29 33.34
CA VAL A 335 -17.34 -2.05 33.14
C VAL A 335 -18.73 -2.17 33.80
N ASP A 336 -19.31 -3.37 33.80
CA ASP A 336 -20.57 -3.65 34.49
C ASP A 336 -20.45 -3.72 36.03
N GLY A 337 -19.23 -3.71 36.57
CA GLY A 337 -18.96 -3.75 38.01
C GLY A 337 -18.86 -5.16 38.60
N HIS A 338 -18.65 -6.19 37.78
CA HIS A 338 -18.43 -7.54 38.27
C HIS A 338 -17.05 -7.69 38.93
N SER A 339 -16.93 -8.69 39.82
CA SER A 339 -15.65 -9.02 40.45
C SER A 339 -14.62 -9.47 39.42
N PHE A 340 -13.34 -9.30 39.74
CA PHE A 340 -12.23 -9.70 38.88
C PHE A 340 -12.37 -11.14 38.37
N GLY A 341 -12.69 -12.09 39.25
CA GLY A 341 -12.85 -13.50 38.89
C GLY A 341 -14.01 -13.78 37.93
N LYS A 342 -15.13 -13.05 38.05
CA LYS A 342 -16.25 -13.14 37.09
C LYS A 342 -15.85 -12.59 35.72
N GLY A 343 -15.14 -11.47 35.69
CA GLY A 343 -14.65 -10.92 34.42
C GLY A 343 -13.60 -11.81 33.75
N LEU A 344 -12.72 -12.45 34.53
CA LEU A 344 -11.77 -13.42 33.96
C LEU A 344 -12.48 -14.63 33.33
N LEU A 345 -13.50 -15.16 33.99
CA LEU A 345 -14.31 -16.27 33.44
C LEU A 345 -15.10 -15.84 32.19
N ALA A 346 -15.67 -14.63 32.19
CA ALA A 346 -16.34 -14.07 31.01
C ALA A 346 -15.39 -13.86 29.83
N GLY A 347 -14.16 -13.40 30.10
CA GLY A 347 -13.09 -13.29 29.13
C GLY A 347 -12.66 -14.64 28.57
N LEU A 348 -12.43 -15.65 29.41
CA LEU A 348 -12.08 -16.99 28.93
C LEU A 348 -13.19 -17.61 28.06
N GLY A 349 -14.44 -17.48 28.48
CA GLY A 349 -15.60 -17.92 27.69
C GLY A 349 -15.66 -17.24 26.31
N SER A 350 -15.65 -15.91 26.30
CA SER A 350 -15.74 -15.10 25.08
C SER A 350 -14.50 -15.27 24.18
N GLY A 351 -13.31 -15.39 24.75
CA GLY A 351 -12.07 -15.66 24.03
C GLY A 351 -12.08 -17.05 23.39
N SER A 352 -12.52 -18.09 24.10
CA SER A 352 -12.61 -19.43 23.51
C SER A 352 -13.58 -19.50 22.32
N LEU A 353 -14.73 -18.82 22.42
CA LEU A 353 -15.69 -18.71 21.31
C LEU A 353 -15.08 -17.91 20.15
N GLY A 354 -14.47 -16.76 20.46
CA GLY A 354 -13.79 -15.93 19.47
C GLY A 354 -12.65 -16.65 18.76
N ALA A 355 -11.92 -17.54 19.43
CA ALA A 355 -10.88 -18.36 18.81
C ALA A 355 -11.43 -19.33 17.77
N LEU A 356 -12.59 -19.94 18.05
CA LEU A 356 -13.25 -20.84 17.12
C LEU A 356 -13.79 -20.07 15.90
N GLU A 357 -14.51 -18.99 16.14
CA GLU A 357 -15.09 -18.14 15.09
C GLU A 357 -13.99 -17.51 14.23
N GLY A 358 -12.99 -16.90 14.87
CA GLY A 358 -11.84 -16.31 14.22
C GLY A 358 -11.01 -17.35 13.46
N GLY A 359 -10.87 -18.57 13.98
CA GLY A 359 -10.15 -19.65 13.29
C GLY A 359 -10.84 -20.09 12.00
N ILE A 360 -12.18 -20.20 12.01
CA ILE A 360 -12.94 -20.56 10.81
C ILE A 360 -12.89 -19.40 9.81
N ALA A 361 -13.22 -18.17 10.24
CA ALA A 361 -13.25 -17.00 9.38
C ALA A 361 -11.86 -16.70 8.78
N GLY A 362 -10.83 -16.66 9.62
CA GLY A 362 -9.45 -16.49 9.21
C GLY A 362 -9.01 -17.59 8.27
N GLY A 363 -9.36 -18.86 8.53
CA GLY A 363 -9.03 -19.97 7.65
C GLY A 363 -9.65 -19.83 6.27
N LEU A 364 -10.92 -19.47 6.18
CA LEU A 364 -11.56 -19.22 4.88
C LEU A 364 -10.92 -18.06 4.13
N ILE A 365 -10.65 -16.94 4.80
CA ILE A 365 -9.97 -15.78 4.22
C ILE A 365 -8.58 -16.15 3.71
N GLY A 366 -7.76 -16.81 4.54
CA GLY A 366 -6.43 -17.26 4.16
C GLY A 366 -6.46 -18.28 3.02
N GLY A 367 -7.46 -19.16 2.97
CA GLY A 367 -7.60 -20.12 1.88
C GLY A 367 -8.00 -19.49 0.55
N LEU A 368 -8.90 -18.49 0.57
CA LEU A 368 -9.26 -17.74 -0.64
C LEU A 368 -8.08 -16.90 -1.13
N ASP A 369 -7.38 -16.23 -0.22
CA ASP A 369 -6.14 -15.49 -0.50
C ASP A 369 -5.05 -16.39 -1.12
N ALA A 370 -5.00 -17.66 -0.72
CA ALA A 370 -4.07 -18.63 -1.30
C ALA A 370 -4.40 -18.94 -2.76
N LEU A 371 -5.69 -19.07 -3.10
CA LEU A 371 -6.13 -19.33 -4.47
C LEU A 371 -5.84 -18.15 -5.40
N ASP A 372 -6.06 -16.91 -4.93
CA ASP A 372 -5.71 -15.69 -5.67
C ASP A 372 -4.22 -15.64 -6.02
N LYS A 373 -3.36 -16.09 -5.09
CA LYS A 373 -1.90 -16.17 -5.26
C LYS A 373 -1.41 -17.41 -6.02
N GLY A 374 -2.32 -18.18 -6.63
CA GLY A 374 -2.00 -19.40 -7.38
C GLY A 374 -1.48 -20.55 -6.51
N THR A 375 -1.81 -20.55 -5.21
CA THR A 375 -1.38 -21.57 -4.24
C THR A 375 -2.55 -22.40 -3.71
N ASN A 376 -2.23 -23.52 -3.06
CA ASN A 376 -3.20 -24.45 -2.50
C ASN A 376 -3.99 -23.83 -1.35
N PHE A 377 -5.32 -23.88 -1.45
CA PHE A 377 -6.28 -23.37 -0.46
C PHE A 377 -5.91 -23.74 0.98
N TRP A 378 -5.51 -24.97 1.26
CA TRP A 378 -5.28 -25.41 2.64
C TRP A 378 -3.95 -24.94 3.21
N THR A 379 -2.91 -24.96 2.38
CA THR A 379 -1.52 -24.89 2.84
C THR A 379 -0.77 -23.62 2.43
N GLY A 380 -1.30 -22.86 1.46
CA GLY A 380 -0.61 -21.72 0.85
C GLY A 380 0.66 -22.10 0.08
N LYS A 381 0.75 -23.38 -0.32
CA LYS A 381 1.87 -23.92 -1.11
C LYS A 381 1.46 -24.10 -2.56
N ALA A 382 2.39 -23.91 -3.49
CA ALA A 382 2.20 -24.24 -4.89
C ALA A 382 3.29 -25.20 -5.35
N SER A 383 3.04 -25.91 -6.45
CA SER A 383 4.05 -26.67 -7.15
C SER A 383 4.24 -26.02 -8.51
N PHE A 384 5.41 -25.46 -8.77
CA PHE A 384 5.72 -24.81 -10.05
C PHE A 384 6.45 -25.78 -10.95
N ASN A 385 6.02 -25.85 -12.21
CA ASN A 385 6.78 -26.52 -13.25
C ASN A 385 7.89 -25.57 -13.71
N THR A 386 9.14 -25.92 -13.43
CA THR A 386 10.30 -25.10 -13.80
C THR A 386 10.78 -25.35 -15.23
N THR A 387 10.02 -26.07 -16.06
CA THR A 387 10.37 -26.35 -17.49
C THR A 387 10.53 -25.09 -18.35
N GLY A 388 10.19 -23.90 -17.84
CA GLY A 388 10.51 -22.60 -18.45
C GLY A 388 11.39 -21.66 -17.58
N ALA A 389 11.80 -22.09 -16.39
CA ALA A 389 12.73 -21.34 -15.56
C ALA A 389 14.12 -21.48 -16.16
N MET A 390 14.82 -20.38 -16.40
CA MET A 390 16.21 -20.42 -16.87
C MET A 390 17.03 -19.53 -15.96
N ALA A 391 17.70 -20.17 -15.00
CA ALA A 391 18.50 -19.52 -13.97
C ALA A 391 19.70 -20.40 -13.59
N CYS A 392 20.66 -19.83 -12.88
CA CYS A 392 21.77 -20.61 -12.36
C CYS A 392 21.48 -21.08 -10.93
N THR A 393 21.58 -22.38 -10.69
CA THR A 393 21.35 -22.97 -9.37
C THR A 393 22.64 -23.09 -8.54
N GLU A 394 23.66 -22.28 -8.81
CA GLU A 394 24.90 -22.28 -8.02
C GLU A 394 24.63 -21.81 -6.58
N GLY A 395 24.38 -22.78 -5.70
CA GLY A 395 23.94 -22.57 -4.32
C GLY A 395 22.73 -23.43 -3.91
N ALA A 396 22.02 -24.03 -4.88
CA ALA A 396 21.00 -25.02 -4.60
C ALA A 396 21.65 -26.34 -4.15
N PRO A 397 20.97 -27.16 -3.32
CA PRO A 397 21.42 -28.50 -3.01
C PRO A 397 21.57 -29.34 -4.31
N SER A 398 22.50 -30.30 -4.31
CA SER A 398 22.98 -31.01 -5.52
C SER A 398 21.92 -31.81 -6.31
N ASP A 399 20.71 -31.90 -5.79
CA ASP A 399 19.58 -32.70 -6.30
C ASP A 399 18.54 -31.87 -7.09
N PHE A 400 18.54 -30.53 -7.02
CA PHE A 400 17.58 -29.72 -7.78
C PHE A 400 18.05 -29.43 -9.22
N LYS A 401 17.21 -29.78 -10.21
CA LYS A 401 17.44 -29.48 -11.63
C LYS A 401 16.33 -28.59 -12.19
N ILE A 402 16.71 -27.69 -13.08
CA ILE A 402 15.75 -26.92 -13.89
C ILE A 402 15.00 -27.89 -14.80
N GLY A 403 13.67 -27.79 -14.78
CA GLY A 403 12.74 -28.78 -15.35
C GLY A 403 12.03 -29.62 -14.28
N ASP A 404 12.53 -29.65 -13.04
CA ASP A 404 11.86 -30.33 -11.94
C ASP A 404 10.63 -29.53 -11.45
N ILE A 405 9.71 -30.25 -10.81
CA ILE A 405 8.62 -29.61 -10.07
C ILE A 405 9.18 -29.12 -8.73
N ILE A 406 9.02 -27.83 -8.45
CA ILE A 406 9.43 -27.23 -7.19
C ILE A 406 8.21 -26.91 -6.33
N ASP A 407 8.22 -27.41 -5.10
CA ASP A 407 7.26 -27.07 -4.07
C ASP A 407 7.68 -25.76 -3.41
N VAL A 408 6.83 -24.76 -3.53
CA VAL A 408 7.07 -23.41 -3.04
C VAL A 408 6.00 -23.02 -2.03
N LYS A 409 6.35 -22.10 -1.14
CA LYS A 409 5.41 -21.46 -0.22
C LYS A 409 5.41 -19.96 -0.46
N TYR A 410 4.24 -19.36 -0.62
CA TYR A 410 4.12 -17.91 -0.72
C TYR A 410 4.61 -17.25 0.58
N LYS A 411 5.47 -16.24 0.44
CA LYS A 411 6.05 -15.52 1.58
C LYS A 411 5.79 -14.02 1.56
N GLY A 412 5.24 -13.48 0.48
CA GLY A 412 4.89 -12.07 0.39
C GLY A 412 5.21 -11.41 -0.95
N MET A 413 5.37 -10.08 -0.94
CA MET A 413 5.64 -9.26 -2.12
C MET A 413 6.96 -8.51 -1.99
N PHE A 414 7.70 -8.41 -3.10
CA PHE A 414 8.88 -7.58 -3.24
C PHE A 414 8.78 -6.76 -4.52
N GLU A 415 8.72 -5.43 -4.42
CA GLU A 415 8.62 -4.51 -5.56
C GLU A 415 7.50 -4.85 -6.56
N GLY A 416 6.34 -5.24 -6.03
CA GLY A 416 5.17 -5.63 -6.84
C GLY A 416 5.25 -7.04 -7.44
N GLN A 417 6.27 -7.84 -7.10
CA GLN A 417 6.41 -9.23 -7.52
C GLN A 417 6.12 -10.20 -6.36
N TYR A 418 5.34 -11.26 -6.62
CA TYR A 418 5.16 -12.33 -5.64
C TYR A 418 6.49 -13.00 -5.32
N VAL A 419 6.74 -13.26 -4.04
CA VAL A 419 7.93 -13.96 -3.55
C VAL A 419 7.52 -15.28 -2.93
N TYR A 420 8.19 -16.33 -3.37
CA TYR A 420 8.00 -17.68 -2.89
C TYR A 420 9.31 -18.24 -2.34
N GLU A 421 9.22 -19.04 -1.29
CA GLU A 421 10.37 -19.73 -0.71
C GLU A 421 10.23 -21.24 -0.83
N SER A 422 11.35 -21.92 -1.09
CA SER A 422 11.43 -23.38 -1.13
C SER A 422 12.72 -23.90 -0.51
N LYS A 423 12.61 -24.96 0.29
CA LYS A 423 13.76 -25.69 0.82
C LYS A 423 14.53 -26.45 -0.26
N GLN A 424 13.92 -26.72 -1.42
CA GLN A 424 14.59 -27.34 -2.56
C GLN A 424 15.62 -26.41 -3.19
N LEU A 425 15.53 -25.10 -2.94
CA LEU A 425 16.56 -24.12 -3.30
C LEU A 425 17.55 -23.86 -2.17
N GLY A 426 17.58 -24.69 -1.14
CA GLY A 426 18.44 -24.52 0.03
C GLY A 426 17.85 -23.56 1.08
N THR A 427 18.67 -23.17 2.05
CA THR A 427 18.21 -22.32 3.17
C THR A 427 19.17 -21.18 3.44
N TYR A 428 18.63 -20.01 3.79
CA TYR A 428 19.45 -18.87 4.17
C TYR A 428 20.35 -19.18 5.38
N ALA A 429 19.84 -19.95 6.34
CA ALA A 429 20.55 -20.30 7.57
C ALA A 429 21.81 -21.16 7.31
N SER A 430 21.78 -22.04 6.31
CA SER A 430 22.94 -22.85 5.93
C SER A 430 23.97 -22.07 5.11
N GLY A 431 23.62 -20.86 4.65
CA GLY A 431 24.44 -20.12 3.68
C GLY A 431 24.56 -20.86 2.35
N ASN A 432 23.71 -21.85 2.07
CA ASN A 432 23.68 -22.56 0.80
C ASN A 432 22.25 -22.49 0.30
N TYR A 433 21.99 -21.49 -0.52
CA TYR A 433 20.68 -21.20 -1.11
C TYR A 433 20.85 -20.61 -2.50
N ALA A 434 19.79 -20.73 -3.31
CA ALA A 434 19.70 -20.14 -4.63
C ALA A 434 18.38 -19.36 -4.79
N GLY A 435 18.33 -18.55 -5.85
CA GLY A 435 17.16 -17.84 -6.31
C GLY A 435 16.97 -18.06 -7.80
N PHE A 436 15.74 -17.86 -8.26
CA PHE A 436 15.47 -17.61 -9.66
C PHE A 436 14.20 -16.77 -9.82
N THR A 437 14.11 -16.09 -10.96
CA THR A 437 12.96 -15.27 -11.31
C THR A 437 12.18 -15.89 -12.46
N LEU A 438 10.88 -16.06 -12.25
CA LEU A 438 9.90 -16.30 -13.30
C LEU A 438 9.06 -15.02 -13.41
N PRO A 439 9.33 -14.11 -14.35
CA PRO A 439 8.68 -12.80 -14.37
C PRO A 439 7.13 -12.87 -14.33
N ASP A 440 6.54 -13.86 -14.99
CA ASP A 440 5.09 -14.06 -15.03
C ASP A 440 4.51 -14.70 -13.75
N GLN A 441 5.34 -15.26 -12.87
CA GLN A 441 4.90 -15.99 -11.67
C GLN A 441 5.40 -15.35 -10.37
N GLY A 442 6.68 -15.01 -10.28
CA GLY A 442 7.29 -14.58 -9.02
C GLY A 442 8.80 -14.77 -8.97
N ILE A 443 9.37 -14.25 -7.89
CA ILE A 443 10.74 -14.55 -7.47
C ILE A 443 10.67 -15.77 -6.55
N VAL A 444 11.42 -16.82 -6.86
CA VAL A 444 11.47 -18.07 -6.09
C VAL A 444 12.86 -18.23 -5.50
N VAL A 445 12.95 -18.30 -4.18
CA VAL A 445 14.23 -18.28 -3.45
C VAL A 445 14.31 -19.37 -2.39
N GLY A 446 15.52 -19.64 -1.88
CA GLY A 446 15.74 -20.54 -0.75
C GLY A 446 14.96 -20.14 0.50
N ASP A 447 14.67 -21.12 1.35
CA ASP A 447 13.90 -20.91 2.59
C ASP A 447 14.61 -19.92 3.53
N GLY A 448 13.87 -18.91 4.00
CA GLY A 448 14.37 -17.85 4.86
C GLY A 448 15.14 -16.71 4.18
N VAL A 449 15.27 -16.70 2.85
CA VAL A 449 15.92 -15.60 2.13
C VAL A 449 15.13 -14.31 2.29
N PHE A 450 13.85 -14.33 1.96
CA PHE A 450 12.97 -13.18 2.04
C PHE A 450 12.43 -13.02 3.46
N SER A 451 11.96 -14.11 4.06
CA SER A 451 11.25 -14.02 5.34
C SER A 451 12.15 -13.61 6.52
N SER A 452 13.47 -13.82 6.42
CA SER A 452 14.40 -13.43 7.49
C SER A 452 14.61 -11.92 7.60
N GLY A 453 14.31 -11.15 6.55
CA GLY A 453 14.56 -9.70 6.49
C GLY A 453 16.04 -9.31 6.59
N LYS A 454 16.97 -10.25 6.40
CA LYS A 454 18.42 -9.99 6.49
C LYS A 454 18.95 -9.37 5.21
N LYS A 455 19.96 -8.50 5.35
CA LYS A 455 20.58 -7.79 4.21
C LYS A 455 21.02 -8.69 3.06
N GLY A 456 21.48 -9.91 3.33
CA GLY A 456 21.89 -10.84 2.26
C GLY A 456 20.76 -11.42 1.45
N GLY A 457 19.66 -11.76 2.11
CA GLY A 457 18.48 -12.19 1.39
C GLY A 457 17.87 -11.04 0.58
N LEU A 458 17.87 -9.83 1.14
CA LEU A 458 17.44 -8.62 0.43
C LEU A 458 18.34 -8.30 -0.78
N ALA A 459 19.65 -8.44 -0.65
CA ALA A 459 20.57 -8.27 -1.79
C ALA A 459 20.29 -9.28 -2.91
N MET A 460 19.99 -10.54 -2.56
CA MET A 460 19.59 -11.54 -3.56
C MET A 460 18.25 -11.19 -4.22
N LEU A 461 17.26 -10.71 -3.45
CA LEU A 461 15.99 -10.28 -4.02
C LEU A 461 16.14 -9.09 -4.96
N GLN A 462 17.00 -8.13 -4.63
CA GLN A 462 17.32 -7.01 -5.52
C GLN A 462 17.97 -7.51 -6.81
N HIS A 463 18.86 -8.50 -6.74
CA HIS A 463 19.46 -9.14 -7.92
C HIS A 463 18.40 -9.82 -8.80
N GLU A 464 17.57 -10.69 -8.22
CA GLU A 464 16.47 -11.38 -8.90
C GLU A 464 15.48 -10.40 -9.54
N PHE A 465 15.15 -9.31 -8.83
CA PHE A 465 14.33 -8.24 -9.39
C PHE A 465 14.99 -7.53 -10.59
N GLY A 466 16.32 -7.53 -10.68
CA GLY A 466 17.05 -7.10 -11.87
C GLY A 466 16.63 -7.86 -13.13
N HIS A 467 16.32 -9.15 -13.01
CA HIS A 467 15.78 -9.95 -14.12
C HIS A 467 14.32 -9.60 -14.44
N VAL A 468 13.51 -9.25 -13.44
CA VAL A 468 12.17 -8.66 -13.67
C VAL A 468 12.29 -7.36 -14.48
N LEU A 469 13.26 -6.51 -14.16
CA LEU A 469 13.51 -5.27 -14.90
C LEU A 469 13.98 -5.52 -16.34
N GLN A 470 14.82 -6.54 -16.55
CA GLN A 470 15.18 -6.98 -17.90
C GLN A 470 13.95 -7.40 -18.69
N TYR A 471 13.09 -8.24 -18.11
CA TYR A 471 11.84 -8.68 -18.73
C TYR A 471 10.95 -7.50 -19.10
N ARG A 472 10.74 -6.56 -18.17
CA ARG A 472 9.93 -5.34 -18.42
C ARG A 472 10.54 -4.48 -19.54
N LYS A 473 11.87 -4.47 -19.67
CA LYS A 473 12.57 -3.63 -20.64
C LYS A 473 12.59 -4.19 -22.05
N VAL A 474 12.83 -5.48 -22.24
CA VAL A 474 12.91 -6.10 -23.59
C VAL A 474 11.61 -6.80 -24.00
N GLY A 475 10.72 -7.06 -23.06
CA GLY A 475 9.49 -7.82 -23.26
C GLY A 475 9.69 -9.34 -23.19
N ALA A 476 8.57 -10.06 -23.05
CA ALA A 476 8.57 -11.50 -22.78
C ALA A 476 9.36 -12.32 -23.82
N ILE A 477 9.15 -12.07 -25.11
CA ILE A 477 9.79 -12.82 -26.19
C ILE A 477 11.31 -12.70 -26.09
N ASP A 478 11.82 -11.47 -26.07
CA ASP A 478 13.26 -11.22 -26.08
C ASP A 478 13.93 -11.65 -24.76
N TYR A 479 13.21 -11.60 -23.63
CA TYR A 479 13.69 -12.11 -22.34
C TYR A 479 13.88 -13.64 -22.38
N TYR A 480 12.84 -14.38 -22.78
CA TYR A 480 12.90 -15.84 -22.83
C TYR A 480 13.76 -16.36 -23.99
N ASP A 481 13.86 -15.66 -25.12
CA ASP A 481 14.65 -16.15 -26.26
C ASP A 481 16.14 -15.84 -26.18
N VAL A 482 16.54 -14.81 -25.45
CA VAL A 482 17.93 -14.35 -25.42
C VAL A 482 18.48 -14.38 -24.00
N ILE A 483 17.93 -13.58 -23.09
CA ILE A 483 18.51 -13.36 -21.76
C ILE A 483 18.52 -14.66 -20.97
N ALA A 484 17.36 -15.27 -20.85
CA ALA A 484 17.15 -16.42 -20.00
C ALA A 484 17.89 -17.66 -20.57
N LYS A 485 17.89 -17.86 -21.90
CA LYS A 485 18.69 -18.93 -22.55
C LYS A 485 20.19 -18.75 -22.36
N GLU A 486 20.72 -17.54 -22.52
CA GLU A 486 22.17 -17.30 -22.39
C GLU A 486 22.66 -17.37 -20.94
N SER A 487 21.85 -16.89 -19.99
CA SER A 487 22.14 -17.04 -18.55
C SER A 487 22.26 -18.52 -18.16
N LEU A 488 21.36 -19.37 -18.67
CA LEU A 488 21.40 -20.83 -18.44
C LEU A 488 22.62 -21.50 -19.08
N LEU A 489 22.92 -21.19 -20.34
CA LEU A 489 24.07 -21.76 -21.05
C LEU A 489 25.38 -21.44 -20.33
N ASN A 490 25.53 -20.20 -19.84
CA ASN A 490 26.73 -19.79 -19.13
C ASN A 490 26.89 -20.52 -17.77
N CYS A 491 25.78 -20.71 -17.03
CA CYS A 491 25.80 -21.52 -15.81
C CYS A 491 26.17 -22.99 -16.08
N GLY A 492 25.67 -23.58 -17.17
CA GLY A 492 26.04 -24.95 -17.57
C GLY A 492 27.52 -25.09 -17.90
N TYR A 493 28.11 -24.06 -18.52
CA TYR A 493 29.54 -24.00 -18.83
C TYR A 493 30.40 -23.96 -17.55
N ASP A 494 30.01 -23.14 -16.57
CA ASP A 494 30.69 -23.06 -15.27
C ASP A 494 30.72 -24.41 -14.53
N LYS A 495 29.61 -25.15 -14.53
CA LYS A 495 29.55 -26.51 -13.93
C LYS A 495 30.45 -27.53 -14.66
N LEU A 496 30.52 -27.47 -15.99
CA LEU A 496 31.30 -28.43 -16.78
C LEU A 496 32.81 -28.19 -16.68
N PHE A 497 33.23 -26.93 -16.55
CA PHE A 497 34.64 -26.55 -16.60
C PHE A 497 35.20 -26.03 -15.27
N GLY A 498 34.37 -25.98 -14.21
CA GLY A 498 34.78 -25.51 -12.89
C GLY A 498 35.17 -24.04 -12.87
N THR A 499 34.59 -23.24 -13.77
CA THR A 499 34.80 -21.80 -13.84
C THR A 499 33.77 -21.09 -12.95
N ASN A 500 34.14 -20.01 -12.26
CA ASN A 500 33.23 -19.23 -11.39
C ASN A 500 32.86 -17.90 -12.08
N THR A 501 32.35 -17.96 -13.31
CA THR A 501 32.21 -16.76 -14.18
C THR A 501 30.77 -16.29 -14.37
N HIS A 502 29.78 -17.03 -13.87
CA HIS A 502 28.36 -16.80 -14.04
C HIS A 502 27.96 -15.42 -13.53
N SER A 503 28.38 -15.11 -12.30
CA SER A 503 28.18 -13.79 -11.68
C SER A 503 28.78 -12.63 -12.47
N THR A 504 29.69 -12.88 -13.41
CA THR A 504 30.32 -11.85 -14.26
C THR A 504 29.82 -11.82 -15.69
N TYR A 505 28.85 -12.67 -16.04
CA TYR A 505 28.27 -12.73 -17.38
C TYR A 505 27.40 -11.51 -17.68
N TRP A 506 27.19 -11.21 -18.96
CA TRP A 506 26.55 -9.96 -19.37
C TRP A 506 25.06 -9.90 -18.97
N THR A 507 24.36 -11.04 -18.93
CA THR A 507 22.96 -11.11 -18.46
C THR A 507 22.87 -10.78 -16.97
N GLU A 508 23.74 -11.37 -16.16
CA GLU A 508 23.77 -11.18 -14.70
C GLU A 508 24.21 -9.77 -14.33
N THR A 509 25.29 -9.29 -14.95
CA THR A 509 25.81 -7.94 -14.69
C THR A 509 24.89 -6.83 -15.16
N TRP A 510 24.10 -7.09 -16.21
CA TRP A 510 23.06 -6.16 -16.66
C TRP A 510 21.84 -6.16 -15.74
N ALA A 511 21.41 -7.32 -15.23
CA ALA A 511 20.35 -7.40 -14.22
C ALA A 511 20.74 -6.59 -12.98
N ASN A 512 21.98 -6.77 -12.50
CA ASN A 512 22.56 -5.99 -11.41
C ASN A 512 22.65 -4.49 -11.72
N TYR A 513 22.97 -4.12 -12.96
CA TYR A 513 23.01 -2.72 -13.38
C TYR A 513 21.62 -2.07 -13.35
N LEU A 514 20.59 -2.74 -13.87
CA LEU A 514 19.22 -2.25 -13.81
C LEU A 514 18.72 -2.18 -12.36
N SER A 515 19.00 -3.21 -11.57
CA SER A 515 18.69 -3.24 -10.13
C SER A 515 19.36 -2.08 -9.38
N LYS A 516 20.65 -1.84 -9.59
CA LYS A 516 21.38 -0.72 -8.99
C LYS A 516 20.79 0.64 -9.36
N ASN A 517 20.39 0.83 -10.61
CA ASN A 517 19.76 2.07 -11.05
C ASN A 517 18.37 2.26 -10.45
N TYR A 518 17.62 1.17 -10.27
CA TYR A 518 16.28 1.20 -9.68
C TYR A 518 16.33 1.51 -8.16
N PHE A 519 17.17 0.78 -7.41
CA PHE A 519 17.26 0.94 -5.95
C PHE A 519 18.19 2.07 -5.50
N GLY A 520 19.06 2.58 -6.38
CA GLY A 520 19.97 3.69 -6.09
C GLY A 520 20.82 3.44 -4.82
N ALA A 521 20.68 4.33 -3.84
CA ALA A 521 21.40 4.24 -2.57
C ALA A 521 21.00 3.03 -1.70
N GLU A 522 19.85 2.42 -1.97
CA GLU A 522 19.34 1.24 -1.24
C GLU A 522 19.82 -0.09 -1.84
N TRP A 523 20.56 -0.06 -2.96
CA TRP A 523 21.10 -1.27 -3.58
C TRP A 523 22.21 -1.88 -2.71
N LEU A 524 22.06 -3.17 -2.38
CA LEU A 524 22.91 -3.90 -1.42
C LEU A 524 23.93 -4.84 -2.09
N GLY A 525 24.05 -4.81 -3.42
CA GLY A 525 25.00 -5.62 -4.15
C GLY A 525 26.46 -5.22 -3.90
N VAL A 526 27.39 -6.18 -4.03
CA VAL A 526 28.83 -5.96 -3.84
C VAL A 526 29.57 -6.13 -5.16
N GLU A 527 30.40 -5.15 -5.53
CA GLU A 527 31.16 -5.15 -6.80
C GLU A 527 32.52 -5.86 -6.74
N THR A 528 32.98 -6.26 -5.54
CA THR A 528 34.30 -6.88 -5.32
C THR A 528 34.18 -8.31 -4.78
N LEU A 529 34.80 -9.25 -5.48
CA LEU A 529 34.74 -10.68 -5.19
C LEU A 529 35.73 -11.01 -4.08
N SER A 530 35.25 -11.50 -2.94
CA SER A 530 36.11 -12.04 -1.88
C SER A 530 35.55 -13.35 -1.35
N ARG A 531 36.43 -14.21 -0.83
CA ARG A 531 36.05 -15.48 -0.18
C ARG A 531 35.03 -15.30 0.97
N LYS A 532 34.90 -14.09 1.53
CA LYS A 532 33.95 -13.77 2.60
C LYS A 532 32.58 -13.28 2.09
N ASN A 533 32.51 -12.76 0.86
CA ASN A 533 31.31 -12.10 0.31
C ASN A 533 30.84 -12.73 -1.02
N TRP A 534 31.28 -13.95 -1.33
CA TRP A 534 30.91 -14.67 -2.56
C TRP A 534 29.39 -14.67 -2.84
N GLN A 535 28.56 -14.79 -1.79
CA GLN A 535 27.09 -14.81 -1.89
C GLN A 535 26.44 -13.43 -2.11
N PHE A 536 27.22 -12.37 -2.04
CA PHE A 536 26.77 -10.98 -2.19
C PHE A 536 27.40 -10.31 -3.43
N TYR A 537 28.13 -11.09 -4.24
CA TYR A 537 28.89 -10.57 -5.36
C TYR A 537 27.98 -10.41 -6.59
N TYR A 538 27.63 -9.15 -6.88
CA TYR A 538 26.68 -8.76 -7.91
C TYR A 538 27.29 -7.62 -8.75
N PRO A 539 28.35 -7.87 -9.54
CA PRO A 539 28.96 -6.81 -10.32
C PRO A 539 27.93 -6.19 -11.27
N SER A 540 27.84 -4.87 -11.25
CA SER A 540 26.90 -4.12 -12.10
C SER A 540 27.64 -3.58 -13.32
N LYS A 541 27.21 -3.97 -14.53
CA LYS A 541 27.79 -3.46 -15.78
C LYS A 541 26.70 -3.22 -16.81
N ASP A 542 26.72 -2.03 -17.41
CA ASP A 542 25.87 -1.78 -18.56
C ASP A 542 26.47 -2.43 -19.82
N PRO A 543 25.72 -3.28 -20.54
CA PRO A 543 26.20 -3.85 -21.80
C PRO A 543 26.45 -2.75 -22.84
N SER A 544 27.47 -2.95 -23.68
CA SER A 544 27.77 -2.00 -24.75
C SER A 544 26.58 -1.85 -25.71
N ARG A 545 26.42 -0.67 -26.31
CA ARG A 545 25.38 -0.42 -27.33
C ARG A 545 25.43 -1.44 -28.47
N LEU A 546 26.63 -1.83 -28.88
CA LEU A 546 26.85 -2.85 -29.91
C LEU A 546 26.30 -4.22 -29.47
N LEU A 547 26.57 -4.64 -28.24
CA LEU A 547 26.07 -5.91 -27.72
C LEU A 547 24.54 -5.89 -27.63
N LYS A 548 23.94 -4.81 -27.13
CA LYS A 548 22.48 -4.66 -27.08
C LYS A 548 21.84 -4.69 -28.47
N PHE A 549 22.46 -4.05 -29.46
CA PHE A 549 22.01 -4.10 -30.85
C PHE A 549 22.14 -5.50 -31.46
N ILE A 550 23.25 -6.19 -31.22
CA ILE A 550 23.45 -7.57 -31.70
C ILE A 550 22.41 -8.53 -31.10
N LYS A 551 22.09 -8.36 -29.81
CA LYS A 551 21.19 -9.26 -29.08
C LYS A 551 19.71 -8.97 -29.32
N PHE A 552 19.33 -7.70 -29.44
CA PHE A 552 17.92 -7.26 -29.43
C PHE A 552 17.54 -6.32 -30.58
N GLY A 553 18.46 -6.02 -31.50
CA GLY A 553 18.25 -5.02 -32.56
C GLY A 553 18.02 -3.61 -32.01
N TRP A 554 17.18 -2.82 -32.70
CA TRP A 554 16.85 -1.43 -32.31
C TRP A 554 16.12 -1.32 -30.97
N LYS A 555 15.47 -2.40 -30.50
CA LYS A 555 14.79 -2.42 -29.19
C LYS A 555 15.78 -2.28 -28.04
N GLY A 556 16.97 -2.88 -28.17
CA GLY A 556 18.03 -2.80 -27.16
C GLY A 556 18.69 -1.41 -27.04
N LEU A 557 18.37 -0.47 -27.92
CA LEU A 557 18.95 0.88 -27.97
C LEU A 557 18.06 1.97 -27.33
N ARG A 558 16.81 1.68 -26.96
CA ARG A 558 15.95 2.65 -26.26
C ARG A 558 16.46 2.81 -24.81
N ILE A 559 16.98 4.00 -24.52
CA ILE A 559 17.47 4.44 -23.19
C ILE A 559 16.37 5.27 -22.56
#